data_AF-A0A151Z286-F1
#
_entry.id   AF-A0A151Z286-F1
#
_cell.length_a   1.000
_cell.length_b   1.000
_cell.length_c   1.000
_cell.angle_alpha   90.00
_cell.angle_beta   90.00
_cell.angle_gamma   90.00
#
_symmetry.space_group_name_H-M   'P 1'
#
loop_
_entity.id
_entity.type
_entity.pdbx_description
1 polymer ?
#
loop_
_entity_poly.entity_id
_entity_poly.type
_entity_poly.pdbx_seq_one_letter_code
_entity_poly.pdbx_strand_id
1 'polypeptide(L)'
;MYKDPDGNWNEFVIREIEDEHSDGLFKRVVCDSSSLELNDYVIRDIRPENRDAEYMLNQILQGTRWSVGNVNVPGISTRVFYNKTALECIHELAELFGGELQFRTEFVGNKIIARYVDLVQKRGTNRGKRFVYGKDIKTVKRRVDTSNLATALVGRGRGVENEEGTGYGRKLDFREVEWSVDKGDPVDKPLGQDWVGDEEALQQFGRPSPNGLVHRTRIVEFEDEEDPEVLLQKTWETLQVLKFPAISYELEVIDLESVKGHEHEAVRLGDTVTCIDKKFKPELRLDARIVELEHDLLNPENTKIIMGNVQNAFKDAERNYDTERRQQDRTIPTSWLDGYIDAIQNEIVGGSGTVRHTNDGILLLDKRPDNNPSRAILLNNGIIALSNKEILRMTLQLQQGGTSQKELS
;
A
#
# COMPACT_ATOMS: atom_id res chain seq x y z
N MET A 1 3.49 -17.24 -21.86
CA MET A 1 2.02 -17.20 -22.06
C MET A 1 1.39 -17.99 -20.93
N TYR A 2 0.25 -17.53 -20.42
CA TYR A 2 -0.49 -18.19 -19.36
C TYR A 2 -1.98 -18.06 -19.65
N LYS A 3 -2.72 -19.15 -19.52
CA LYS A 3 -4.19 -19.13 -19.59
C LYS A 3 -4.70 -19.06 -18.16
N ASP A 4 -5.44 -18.01 -17.84
CA ASP A 4 -6.03 -17.86 -16.51
C ASP A 4 -7.17 -18.88 -16.29
N PRO A 5 -7.66 -19.02 -15.05
CA PRO A 5 -8.74 -19.96 -14.74
C PRO A 5 -10.07 -19.68 -15.47
N ASP A 6 -10.32 -18.43 -15.91
CA ASP A 6 -11.48 -18.06 -16.74
C ASP A 6 -11.28 -18.39 -18.22
N GLY A 7 -10.08 -18.83 -18.59
CA GLY A 7 -9.72 -19.22 -19.92
C GLY A 7 -9.21 -18.09 -20.81
N ASN A 8 -8.93 -16.91 -20.25
CA ASN A 8 -8.32 -15.81 -21.00
C ASN A 8 -6.81 -16.03 -21.10
N TRP A 9 -6.27 -15.69 -22.26
CA TRP A 9 -4.83 -15.78 -22.48
C TRP A 9 -4.15 -14.47 -22.12
N ASN A 10 -3.08 -14.61 -21.34
CA ASN A 10 -2.21 -13.53 -20.92
C ASN A 10 -0.82 -13.74 -21.54
N GLU A 11 -0.37 -12.72 -22.29
CA GLU A 11 0.95 -12.70 -22.89
C GLU A 11 1.96 -12.07 -21.94
N PHE A 12 3.07 -12.78 -21.73
CA PHE A 12 4.19 -12.35 -20.89
C PHE A 12 5.48 -12.35 -21.70
N VAL A 13 6.34 -11.38 -21.43
CA VAL A 13 7.65 -11.19 -22.05
C VAL A 13 8.73 -11.50 -21.02
N ILE A 14 9.70 -12.35 -21.39
CA ILE A 14 10.83 -12.69 -20.53
C ILE A 14 11.69 -11.44 -20.29
N ARG A 15 11.99 -11.15 -19.04
CA ARG A 15 12.89 -10.06 -18.63
C ARG A 15 14.22 -10.56 -18.11
N GLU A 16 14.17 -11.61 -17.31
CA GLU A 16 15.36 -12.17 -16.67
C GLU A 16 15.34 -13.69 -16.83
N ILE A 17 16.53 -14.24 -17.08
CA ILE A 17 16.79 -15.67 -17.04
C ILE A 17 18.01 -15.86 -16.14
N GLU A 18 17.85 -16.68 -15.11
CA GLU A 18 18.95 -17.12 -14.26
C GLU A 18 19.08 -18.63 -14.39
N ASP A 19 20.29 -19.10 -14.66
CA ASP A 19 20.65 -20.51 -14.66
C ASP A 19 21.47 -20.81 -13.40
N GLU A 20 21.02 -21.79 -12.61
CA GLU A 20 21.67 -22.22 -11.37
C GLU A 20 22.06 -23.69 -11.49
N HIS A 21 23.32 -23.98 -11.17
CA HIS A 21 23.83 -25.34 -11.08
C HIS A 21 24.26 -25.61 -9.63
N SER A 22 23.42 -26.36 -8.92
CA SER A 22 23.63 -26.79 -7.53
C SER A 22 23.63 -28.32 -7.45
N ASP A 23 22.68 -28.91 -6.73
CA ASP A 23 22.30 -30.33 -6.74
C ASP A 23 21.52 -30.74 -8.00
N GLY A 24 21.23 -29.78 -8.90
CA GLY A 24 20.61 -29.98 -10.19
C GLY A 24 20.86 -28.78 -11.11
N LEU A 25 20.27 -28.83 -12.31
CA LEU A 25 20.22 -27.70 -13.23
C LEU A 25 18.85 -27.03 -13.11
N PHE A 26 18.84 -25.81 -12.60
CA PHE A 26 17.64 -24.99 -12.42
C PHE A 26 17.69 -23.78 -13.35
N LYS A 27 16.53 -23.40 -13.88
CA LYS A 27 16.37 -22.18 -14.65
C LYS A 27 15.22 -21.37 -14.04
N ARG A 28 15.53 -20.19 -13.52
CA ARG A 28 14.52 -19.21 -13.09
C ARG A 28 14.28 -18.23 -14.24
N VAL A 29 13.00 -18.01 -14.56
CA VAL A 29 12.60 -17.05 -15.59
C VAL A 29 11.63 -16.06 -14.98
N VAL A 30 11.97 -14.78 -15.03
CA VAL A 30 11.07 -13.69 -14.63
C VAL A 30 10.46 -13.09 -15.89
N CYS A 31 9.14 -12.97 -15.91
CA CYS A 31 8.41 -12.42 -17.04
C CYS A 31 7.45 -11.32 -16.59
N ASP A 32 7.33 -10.28 -17.40
CA ASP A 32 6.35 -9.21 -17.19
C ASP A 32 5.18 -9.35 -18.16
N SER A 33 4.06 -8.70 -17.85
CA SER A 33 2.99 -8.51 -18.83
C SER A 33 3.54 -7.83 -20.09
N SER A 34 3.14 -8.33 -21.25
CA SER A 34 3.45 -7.71 -22.55
C SER A 34 2.98 -6.26 -22.66
N SER A 35 1.96 -5.86 -21.89
CA SER A 35 1.46 -4.48 -21.86
C SER A 35 2.50 -3.47 -21.40
N LEU A 36 3.53 -3.89 -20.65
CA LEU A 36 4.59 -2.98 -20.21
C LEU A 36 5.45 -2.45 -21.36
N GLU A 37 5.40 -3.06 -22.54
CA GLU A 37 6.05 -2.51 -23.73
C GLU A 37 5.50 -1.12 -24.13
N LEU A 38 4.29 -0.76 -23.68
CA LEU A 38 3.72 0.57 -23.91
C LEU A 38 4.56 1.69 -23.26
N ASN A 39 5.46 1.35 -22.33
CA ASN A 39 6.47 2.28 -21.83
C ASN A 39 7.50 2.68 -22.90
N ASP A 40 7.72 1.84 -23.90
CA ASP A 40 8.74 2.09 -24.94
C ASP A 40 8.22 3.06 -26.03
N TYR A 41 6.94 3.42 -26.00
CA TYR A 41 6.30 4.32 -26.96
C TYR A 41 6.14 5.72 -26.34
N VAL A 42 6.87 6.69 -26.87
CA VAL A 42 6.83 8.07 -26.38
C VAL A 42 5.81 8.90 -27.15
N ILE A 43 4.79 9.38 -26.44
CA ILE A 43 3.84 10.37 -26.93
C ILE A 43 4.48 11.75 -26.84
N ARG A 44 4.66 12.39 -28.00
CA ARG A 44 5.26 13.72 -28.09
C ARG A 44 4.27 14.82 -27.76
N ASP A 45 3.15 14.85 -28.47
CA ASP A 45 2.11 15.86 -28.26
C ASP A 45 0.76 15.34 -28.79
N ILE A 46 -0.21 15.16 -27.89
CA ILE A 46 -1.60 14.83 -28.19
C ILE A 46 -2.49 15.76 -27.35
N ARG A 47 -3.37 16.54 -28.00
CA ARG A 47 -4.23 17.54 -27.34
C ARG A 47 -5.71 17.38 -27.70
N PRO A 48 -6.37 16.31 -27.25
CA PRO A 48 -7.80 16.15 -27.41
C PRO A 48 -8.56 17.18 -26.59
N GLU A 49 -9.52 17.84 -27.23
CA GLU A 49 -10.43 18.79 -26.61
C GLU A 49 -11.87 18.31 -26.75
N ASN A 50 -12.59 18.21 -25.63
CA ASN A 50 -13.98 17.74 -25.59
C ASN A 50 -14.16 16.41 -26.34
N ARG A 51 -13.45 15.38 -25.90
CA ARG A 51 -13.47 14.03 -26.48
C ARG A 51 -13.80 12.97 -25.44
N ASP A 52 -14.37 11.87 -25.89
CA ASP A 52 -14.58 10.67 -25.07
C ASP A 52 -13.27 9.88 -24.89
N ALA A 53 -13.31 8.92 -23.97
CA ALA A 53 -12.16 8.09 -23.66
C ALA A 53 -11.72 7.18 -24.81
N GLU A 54 -12.66 6.71 -25.64
CA GLU A 54 -12.36 5.83 -26.77
C GLU A 54 -11.51 6.55 -27.81
N TYR A 55 -11.89 7.79 -28.15
CA TYR A 55 -11.12 8.65 -29.03
C TYR A 55 -9.71 8.90 -28.50
N MET A 56 -9.58 9.29 -27.22
CA MET A 56 -8.28 9.58 -26.62
C MET A 56 -7.38 8.34 -26.57
N LEU A 57 -7.93 7.20 -26.15
CA LEU A 57 -7.21 5.92 -26.13
C LEU A 57 -6.73 5.52 -27.53
N ASN A 58 -7.57 5.71 -28.54
CA ASN A 58 -7.19 5.45 -29.92
C ASN A 58 -6.02 6.33 -30.38
N GLN A 59 -5.96 7.60 -29.97
CA GLN A 59 -4.81 8.46 -30.29
C GLN A 59 -3.53 7.98 -29.57
N ILE A 60 -3.63 7.61 -28.29
CA ILE A 60 -2.48 7.15 -27.49
C ILE A 60 -1.90 5.85 -28.05
N LEU A 61 -2.74 4.93 -28.57
CA LEU A 61 -2.29 3.64 -29.08
C LEU A 61 -1.76 3.67 -30.52
N GLN A 62 -1.79 4.83 -31.20
CA GLN A 62 -1.29 4.93 -32.58
C GLN A 62 0.18 4.54 -32.70
N GLY A 63 0.49 3.72 -33.71
CA GLY A 63 1.86 3.23 -33.94
C GLY A 63 2.29 2.10 -33.01
N THR A 64 1.47 1.73 -32.02
CA THR A 64 1.68 0.52 -31.21
C THR A 64 1.07 -0.71 -31.90
N ARG A 65 1.35 -1.90 -31.36
CA ARG A 65 0.68 -3.14 -31.75
C ARG A 65 -0.57 -3.46 -30.91
N TRP A 66 -1.03 -2.50 -30.11
CA TRP A 66 -2.24 -2.57 -29.31
C TRP A 66 -3.38 -1.80 -29.99
N SER A 67 -4.61 -2.24 -29.76
CA SER A 67 -5.81 -1.59 -30.29
C SER A 67 -6.77 -1.27 -29.15
N VAL A 68 -7.67 -0.31 -29.40
CA VAL A 68 -8.76 -0.02 -28.48
C VAL A 68 -9.68 -1.23 -28.41
N GLY A 69 -9.98 -1.68 -27.19
CA GLY A 69 -10.95 -2.73 -26.93
C GLY A 69 -12.29 -2.18 -26.47
N ASN A 70 -12.82 -2.73 -25.38
CA ASN A 70 -14.08 -2.28 -24.80
C ASN A 70 -13.86 -1.00 -23.98
N VAL A 71 -14.47 0.10 -24.41
CA VAL A 71 -14.50 1.36 -23.64
C VAL A 71 -15.92 1.61 -23.17
N ASN A 72 -16.12 1.49 -21.85
CA ASN A 72 -17.43 1.67 -21.20
C ASN A 72 -17.28 2.56 -19.97
N VAL A 73 -16.95 3.82 -20.23
CA VAL A 73 -16.92 4.92 -19.27
C VAL A 73 -17.66 6.11 -19.88
N PRO A 74 -18.51 6.83 -19.13
CA PRO A 74 -19.26 7.96 -19.65
C PRO A 74 -18.43 9.25 -19.64
N GLY A 75 -18.89 10.23 -20.42
CA GLY A 75 -18.41 11.61 -20.36
C GLY A 75 -17.48 12.00 -21.50
N ILE A 76 -17.13 13.29 -21.50
CA ILE A 76 -16.15 13.91 -22.39
C ILE A 76 -15.22 14.76 -21.55
N SER A 77 -13.97 14.87 -21.97
CA SER A 77 -12.98 15.68 -21.28
C SER A 77 -11.99 16.32 -22.26
N THR A 78 -11.14 17.18 -21.73
CA THR A 78 -10.00 17.78 -22.42
C THR A 78 -8.75 17.43 -21.63
N ARG A 79 -7.72 16.92 -22.31
CA ARG A 79 -6.46 16.54 -21.67
C ARG A 79 -5.31 16.67 -22.65
N VAL A 80 -4.16 17.15 -22.18
CA VAL A 80 -2.93 17.20 -22.96
C VAL A 80 -2.01 16.08 -22.51
N PHE A 81 -1.56 15.27 -23.45
CA PHE A 81 -0.54 14.25 -23.25
C PHE A 81 0.75 14.70 -23.96
N TYR A 82 1.78 15.04 -23.19
CA TYR A 82 3.00 15.66 -23.70
C TYR A 82 4.24 15.04 -23.07
N ASN A 83 5.15 14.55 -23.90
CA ASN A 83 6.42 13.90 -23.51
C ASN A 83 6.27 12.85 -22.40
N LYS A 84 5.31 11.93 -22.56
CA LYS A 84 5.04 10.81 -21.65
C LYS A 84 5.02 9.49 -22.43
N THR A 85 5.17 8.37 -21.75
CA THR A 85 5.00 7.06 -22.40
C THR A 85 3.52 6.81 -22.69
N ALA A 86 3.22 5.94 -23.65
CA ALA A 86 1.84 5.56 -23.94
C ALA A 86 1.18 4.91 -22.71
N LEU A 87 1.93 4.13 -21.93
CA LEU A 87 1.42 3.52 -20.70
C LEU A 87 1.02 4.59 -19.67
N GLU A 88 1.89 5.56 -19.39
CA GLU A 88 1.56 6.69 -18.49
C GLU A 88 0.29 7.42 -18.95
N CYS A 89 0.19 7.71 -20.25
CA CYS A 89 -0.99 8.38 -20.81
C CYS A 89 -2.27 7.55 -20.63
N ILE A 90 -2.20 6.23 -20.76
CA ILE A 90 -3.34 5.32 -20.58
C ILE A 90 -3.79 5.29 -19.11
N HIS A 91 -2.85 5.32 -18.16
CA HIS A 91 -3.18 5.43 -16.73
C HIS A 91 -3.83 6.77 -16.40
N GLU A 92 -3.28 7.88 -16.89
CA GLU A 92 -3.92 9.21 -16.74
C GLU A 92 -5.30 9.28 -17.38
N LEU A 93 -5.50 8.62 -18.52
CA LEU A 93 -6.81 8.51 -19.14
C LEU A 93 -7.80 7.74 -18.24
N ALA A 94 -7.36 6.64 -17.64
CA ALA A 94 -8.20 5.86 -16.73
C ALA A 94 -8.60 6.66 -15.49
N GLU A 95 -7.67 7.43 -14.92
CA GLU A 95 -7.92 8.35 -13.81
C GLU A 95 -8.92 9.45 -14.22
N LEU A 96 -8.70 10.08 -15.38
CA LEU A 96 -9.53 11.17 -15.89
C LEU A 96 -11.01 10.78 -16.05
N PHE A 97 -11.28 9.55 -16.52
CA PHE A 97 -12.63 9.04 -16.74
C PHE A 97 -13.13 8.13 -15.61
N GLY A 98 -12.35 7.94 -14.53
CA GLY A 98 -12.71 7.09 -13.41
C GLY A 98 -12.95 5.62 -13.78
N GLY A 99 -12.19 5.11 -14.76
CA GLY A 99 -12.29 3.74 -15.26
C GLY A 99 -11.15 2.84 -14.80
N GLU A 100 -11.29 1.55 -15.07
CA GLU A 100 -10.33 0.51 -14.75
C GLU A 100 -9.79 -0.15 -16.02
N LEU A 101 -8.47 -0.23 -16.12
CA LEU A 101 -7.77 -0.79 -17.26
C LEU A 101 -7.81 -2.32 -17.24
N GLN A 102 -8.00 -2.90 -18.43
CA GLN A 102 -7.81 -4.33 -18.66
C GLN A 102 -7.06 -4.55 -19.99
N PHE A 103 -5.97 -5.29 -19.92
CA PHE A 103 -5.18 -5.68 -21.07
C PHE A 103 -5.57 -7.10 -21.50
N ARG A 104 -5.94 -7.29 -22.76
CA ARG A 104 -6.32 -8.60 -23.31
C ARG A 104 -5.49 -8.96 -24.53
N THR A 105 -5.25 -10.25 -24.72
CA THR A 105 -4.62 -10.78 -25.93
C THR A 105 -5.48 -11.88 -26.51
N GLU A 106 -5.73 -11.84 -27.82
CA GLU A 106 -6.52 -12.84 -28.54
C GLU A 106 -5.63 -13.73 -29.40
N PHE A 107 -6.01 -15.00 -29.47
CA PHE A 107 -5.22 -16.06 -30.10
C PHE A 107 -6.07 -16.88 -31.05
N VAL A 108 -5.44 -17.30 -32.15
CA VAL A 108 -5.95 -18.38 -33.00
C VAL A 108 -4.87 -19.44 -33.10
N GLY A 109 -5.14 -20.61 -32.51
CA GLY A 109 -4.14 -21.66 -32.34
C GLY A 109 -2.98 -21.18 -31.46
N ASN A 110 -1.78 -21.13 -32.02
CA ASN A 110 -0.55 -20.66 -31.35
C ASN A 110 -0.11 -19.25 -31.78
N LYS A 111 -0.96 -18.52 -32.52
CA LYS A 111 -0.64 -17.17 -33.00
C LYS A 111 -1.46 -16.12 -32.27
N ILE A 112 -0.79 -15.07 -31.82
CA ILE A 112 -1.43 -13.85 -31.34
C ILE A 112 -1.99 -13.11 -32.55
N ILE A 113 -3.29 -12.82 -32.52
CA ILE A 113 -3.97 -12.11 -33.60
C ILE A 113 -4.33 -10.67 -33.24
N ALA A 114 -4.47 -10.36 -31.95
CA ALA A 114 -4.80 -9.02 -31.50
C ALA A 114 -4.41 -8.80 -30.03
N ARG A 115 -4.20 -7.54 -29.66
CA ARG A 115 -3.97 -7.05 -28.30
C ARG A 115 -4.86 -5.85 -28.07
N TYR A 116 -5.56 -5.83 -26.95
CA TYR A 116 -6.54 -4.79 -26.65
C TYR A 116 -6.25 -4.13 -25.31
N VAL A 117 -6.46 -2.82 -25.27
CA VAL A 117 -6.61 -2.07 -24.03
C VAL A 117 -8.09 -1.74 -23.88
N ASP A 118 -8.72 -2.30 -22.86
CA ASP A 118 -10.09 -1.96 -22.46
C ASP A 118 -10.04 -0.93 -21.32
N LEU A 119 -11.06 -0.07 -21.27
CA LEU A 119 -11.29 0.87 -20.18
C LEU A 119 -12.76 0.77 -19.74
N VAL A 120 -12.99 0.09 -18.62
CA VAL A 120 -14.35 -0.20 -18.14
C VAL A 120 -14.63 0.52 -16.83
N GLN A 121 -15.87 0.91 -16.58
CA GLN A 121 -16.25 1.60 -15.34
C GLN A 121 -15.80 0.89 -14.05
N LYS A 122 -15.83 -0.45 -14.04
CA LYS A 122 -15.45 -1.28 -12.91
C LYS A 122 -15.16 -2.70 -13.35
N ARG A 123 -14.04 -3.28 -12.90
CA ARG A 123 -13.71 -4.70 -13.06
C ARG A 123 -14.19 -5.52 -11.88
N GLY A 124 -14.41 -6.80 -12.13
CA GLY A 124 -14.87 -7.76 -11.13
C GLY A 124 -16.36 -7.64 -10.81
N THR A 125 -16.82 -8.55 -9.99
CA THR A 125 -18.22 -8.79 -9.63
C THR A 125 -18.38 -8.92 -8.13
N ASN A 126 -19.60 -8.74 -7.63
CA ASN A 126 -19.94 -9.10 -6.26
C ASN A 126 -20.73 -10.42 -6.28
N ARG A 127 -20.03 -11.53 -6.03
CA ARG A 127 -20.62 -12.88 -5.96
C ARG A 127 -21.01 -13.28 -4.53
N GLY A 128 -20.87 -12.37 -3.56
CA GLY A 128 -21.14 -12.65 -2.15
C GLY A 128 -20.09 -13.52 -1.46
N LYS A 129 -18.89 -13.69 -2.07
CA LYS A 129 -17.77 -14.42 -1.47
C LYS A 129 -17.36 -13.76 -0.15
N ARG A 130 -17.23 -14.59 0.88
CA ARG A 130 -16.79 -14.19 2.22
C ARG A 130 -15.53 -14.94 2.60
N PHE A 131 -14.49 -14.19 2.92
CA PHE A 131 -13.31 -14.68 3.61
C PHE A 131 -13.54 -14.57 5.13
N VAL A 132 -13.43 -15.70 5.83
CA VAL A 132 -13.69 -15.82 7.27
C VAL A 132 -12.47 -16.42 7.96
N TYR A 133 -12.00 -15.75 9.01
CA TYR A 133 -10.91 -16.26 9.84
C TYR A 133 -11.29 -17.60 10.49
N GLY A 134 -10.48 -18.62 10.23
CA GLY A 134 -10.74 -20.01 10.64
C GLY A 134 -11.50 -20.87 9.62
N LYS A 135 -11.91 -20.32 8.46
CA LYS A 135 -12.41 -21.07 7.30
C LYS A 135 -11.36 -21.08 6.19
N ASP A 136 -11.19 -19.93 5.54
CA ASP A 136 -10.42 -19.77 4.30
C ASP A 136 -9.35 -18.67 4.41
N ILE A 137 -9.29 -17.96 5.53
CA ILE A 137 -8.18 -17.05 5.85
C ILE A 137 -7.16 -17.77 6.74
N LYS A 138 -5.90 -17.79 6.31
CA LYS A 138 -4.74 -18.22 7.11
C LYS A 138 -4.25 -17.08 8.00
N THR A 139 -3.99 -15.93 7.41
CA THR A 139 -3.49 -14.75 8.13
C THR A 139 -4.21 -13.48 7.67
N VAL A 140 -4.38 -12.54 8.59
CA VAL A 140 -4.90 -11.19 8.32
C VAL A 140 -3.88 -10.19 8.82
N LYS A 141 -3.42 -9.31 7.94
CA LYS A 141 -2.55 -8.21 8.31
C LYS A 141 -3.23 -6.89 7.97
N ARG A 142 -3.58 -6.14 9.02
CA ARG A 142 -4.12 -4.78 8.90
C ARG A 142 -2.96 -3.78 8.94
N ARG A 143 -2.80 -2.99 7.88
CA ARG A 143 -1.91 -1.83 7.87
C ARG A 143 -2.75 -0.55 7.95
N VAL A 144 -2.36 0.34 8.85
CA VAL A 144 -2.95 1.68 8.98
C VAL A 144 -1.83 2.67 8.67
N ASP A 145 -1.98 3.43 7.59
CA ASP A 145 -1.03 4.41 7.13
C ASP A 145 -1.58 5.82 7.32
N THR A 146 -0.86 6.64 8.10
CA THR A 146 -1.21 8.04 8.37
C THR A 146 -0.31 9.02 7.61
N SER A 147 0.56 8.50 6.72
CA SER A 147 1.58 9.29 6.01
C SER A 147 0.98 10.31 5.07
N ASN A 148 -0.25 10.11 4.58
CA ASN A 148 -1.01 11.03 3.72
C ASN A 148 -2.19 11.70 4.44
N LEU A 149 -2.41 11.39 5.72
CA LEU A 149 -3.48 11.98 6.52
C LEU A 149 -3.33 13.51 6.54
N ALA A 150 -4.42 14.21 6.25
CA ALA A 150 -4.51 15.67 6.29
C ALA A 150 -5.77 16.10 7.05
N THR A 151 -5.65 17.15 7.87
CA THR A 151 -6.83 17.78 8.50
C THR A 151 -7.09 19.16 7.91
N ALA A 152 -6.23 19.62 6.99
CA ALA A 152 -6.43 20.80 6.17
C ALA A 152 -5.68 20.66 4.85
N LEU A 153 -6.18 21.28 3.78
CA LEU A 153 -5.53 21.32 2.48
C LEU A 153 -5.42 22.75 1.96
N VAL A 154 -4.30 23.01 1.29
CA VAL A 154 -4.05 24.17 0.43
C VAL A 154 -4.22 23.72 -1.01
N GLY A 155 -5.17 24.30 -1.73
CA GLY A 155 -5.35 24.04 -3.17
C GLY A 155 -4.58 25.04 -4.03
N ARG A 156 -3.96 24.54 -5.10
CA ARG A 156 -3.30 25.36 -6.12
C ARG A 156 -3.84 25.00 -7.49
N GLY A 157 -4.45 25.96 -8.19
CA GLY A 157 -4.95 25.77 -9.55
C GLY A 157 -3.87 26.03 -10.61
N ARG A 158 -4.31 26.30 -11.84
CA ARG A 158 -3.46 26.63 -12.98
C ARG A 158 -2.55 27.83 -12.68
N GLY A 159 -1.34 27.80 -13.24
CA GLY A 159 -0.42 28.94 -13.20
C GLY A 159 -0.98 30.12 -14.01
N VAL A 160 -1.01 31.31 -13.43
CA VAL A 160 -1.33 32.54 -14.17
C VAL A 160 -0.08 32.96 -14.96
N GLU A 161 -0.15 33.06 -16.28
CA GLU A 161 0.97 33.56 -17.08
C GLU A 161 1.25 35.04 -16.74
N ASN A 162 2.49 35.37 -16.38
CA ASN A 162 2.90 36.77 -16.25
C ASN A 162 3.09 37.37 -17.65
N GLU A 163 2.68 38.61 -17.86
CA GLU A 163 2.83 39.36 -19.13
C GLU A 163 4.28 39.48 -19.62
N GLU A 164 5.29 39.14 -18.80
CA GLU A 164 6.72 39.28 -19.10
C GLU A 164 7.44 37.97 -19.49
N GLY A 165 6.75 36.82 -19.57
CA GLY A 165 7.32 35.59 -20.15
C GLY A 165 8.53 34.98 -19.42
N THR A 166 8.91 35.48 -18.24
CA THR A 166 9.95 34.89 -17.38
C THR A 166 9.28 34.09 -16.26
N GLY A 167 9.56 32.78 -16.21
CA GLY A 167 8.83 31.78 -15.43
C GLY A 167 8.62 32.04 -13.92
N TYR A 168 7.64 31.30 -13.40
CA TYR A 168 6.98 31.32 -12.09
C TYR A 168 5.87 32.39 -11.93
N GLY A 169 4.84 32.27 -12.77
CA GLY A 169 3.54 32.88 -12.49
C GLY A 169 2.95 32.35 -11.17
N ARG A 170 2.23 33.21 -10.44
CA ARG A 170 1.52 32.81 -9.21
C ARG A 170 0.45 31.78 -9.60
N LYS A 171 0.48 30.59 -8.98
CA LYS A 171 -0.61 29.61 -9.15
C LYS A 171 -1.91 30.18 -8.57
N LEU A 172 -3.03 29.89 -9.23
CA LEU A 172 -4.36 30.22 -8.73
C LEU A 172 -4.53 29.68 -7.30
N ASP A 173 -5.12 30.49 -6.45
CA ASP A 173 -5.47 30.14 -5.08
C ASP A 173 -6.87 30.69 -4.74
N PHE A 174 -7.41 30.31 -3.58
CA PHE A 174 -8.76 30.69 -3.15
C PHE A 174 -8.77 31.63 -1.94
N ARG A 175 -7.72 32.44 -1.72
CA ARG A 175 -7.71 33.41 -0.60
C ARG A 175 -8.86 34.41 -0.68
N GLU A 176 -9.32 34.73 -1.87
CA GLU A 176 -10.37 35.71 -2.13
C GLU A 176 -11.79 35.12 -2.08
N VAL A 177 -11.91 33.81 -1.85
CA VAL A 177 -13.20 33.11 -1.68
C VAL A 177 -13.50 32.95 -0.19
N GLU A 178 -14.74 33.27 0.21
CA GLU A 178 -15.25 33.08 1.57
C GLU A 178 -16.29 31.96 1.58
N TRP A 179 -16.13 31.00 2.50
CA TRP A 179 -17.20 30.08 2.85
C TRP A 179 -17.72 30.37 4.25
N SER A 180 -19.02 30.25 4.43
CA SER A 180 -19.68 30.38 5.72
C SER A 180 -20.78 29.34 5.90
N VAL A 181 -20.74 28.62 7.01
CA VAL A 181 -21.76 27.62 7.35
C VAL A 181 -23.15 28.26 7.44
N ASP A 182 -23.24 29.51 7.91
CA ASP A 182 -24.48 30.28 7.96
C ASP A 182 -25.07 30.56 6.56
N LYS A 183 -24.24 30.53 5.51
CA LYS A 183 -24.64 30.68 4.10
C LYS A 183 -24.90 29.34 3.41
N GLY A 184 -24.73 28.21 4.11
CA GLY A 184 -24.95 26.87 3.59
C GLY A 184 -23.70 26.16 3.07
N ASP A 185 -22.51 26.75 3.26
CA ASP A 185 -21.23 26.13 2.89
C ASP A 185 -20.84 25.02 3.88
N PRO A 186 -19.97 24.05 3.49
CA PRO A 186 -19.67 22.90 4.33
C PRO A 186 -18.82 23.24 5.57
N VAL A 187 -18.04 24.33 5.53
CA VAL A 187 -17.18 24.79 6.62
C VAL A 187 -16.90 26.29 6.50
N ASP A 188 -16.61 26.96 7.60
CA ASP A 188 -16.18 28.35 7.57
C ASP A 188 -14.75 28.48 7.03
N LYS A 189 -14.57 29.35 6.04
CA LYS A 189 -13.28 29.75 5.50
C LYS A 189 -13.26 31.27 5.26
N PRO A 190 -12.57 32.06 6.10
CA PRO A 190 -12.54 33.51 5.95
C PRO A 190 -11.67 33.96 4.76
N LEU A 191 -11.89 35.20 4.32
CA LEU A 191 -11.04 35.87 3.33
C LEU A 191 -9.59 35.99 3.81
N GLY A 192 -8.65 35.87 2.87
CA GLY A 192 -7.21 35.88 3.12
C GLY A 192 -6.62 34.49 3.43
N GLN A 193 -7.44 33.49 3.72
CA GLN A 193 -7.01 32.13 4.04
C GLN A 193 -6.85 31.26 2.78
N ASP A 194 -5.68 30.64 2.57
CA ASP A 194 -5.40 29.79 1.40
C ASP A 194 -5.53 28.29 1.64
N TRP A 195 -6.13 27.91 2.77
CA TRP A 195 -6.41 26.53 3.12
C TRP A 195 -7.85 26.37 3.60
N VAL A 196 -8.37 25.15 3.50
CA VAL A 196 -9.65 24.73 4.08
C VAL A 196 -9.39 23.53 4.97
N GLY A 197 -10.04 23.47 6.14
CA GLY A 197 -9.80 22.47 7.17
C GLY A 197 -11.08 21.85 7.70
N ASP A 198 -10.97 20.64 8.23
CA ASP A 198 -12.07 19.89 8.81
C ASP A 198 -11.87 19.82 10.33
N GLU A 199 -12.81 20.38 11.09
CA GLU A 199 -12.67 20.51 12.55
C GLU A 199 -12.80 19.15 13.26
N GLU A 200 -13.67 18.26 12.78
CA GLU A 200 -13.78 16.91 13.34
C GLU A 200 -12.46 16.14 13.15
N ALA A 201 -11.86 16.26 11.97
CA ALA A 201 -10.56 15.68 11.68
C ALA A 201 -9.44 16.33 12.53
N LEU A 202 -9.50 17.65 12.79
CA LEU A 202 -8.57 18.32 13.69
C LEU A 202 -8.67 17.75 15.11
N GLN A 203 -9.88 17.59 15.65
CA GLN A 203 -10.08 17.04 16.99
C GLN A 203 -9.57 15.59 17.10
N GLN A 204 -9.75 14.79 16.05
CA GLN A 204 -9.35 13.38 16.07
C GLN A 204 -7.86 13.16 15.77
N PHE A 205 -7.27 13.95 14.86
CA PHE A 205 -5.95 13.68 14.29
C PHE A 205 -4.98 14.87 14.31
N GLY A 206 -5.41 16.00 14.86
CA GLY A 206 -4.60 17.21 15.02
C GLY A 206 -3.34 16.96 15.84
N ARG A 207 -2.31 17.78 15.60
CA ARG A 207 -1.07 17.70 16.38
C ARG A 207 -1.24 18.53 17.66
N PRO A 208 -0.94 17.97 18.84
CA PRO A 208 -0.90 18.78 20.06
C PRO A 208 0.16 19.88 19.97
N SER A 209 -0.22 21.09 20.38
CA SER A 209 0.63 22.28 20.48
C SER A 209 0.29 23.01 21.79
N PRO A 210 1.18 23.85 22.36
CA PRO A 210 0.89 24.59 23.59
C PRO A 210 -0.40 25.43 23.55
N ASN A 211 -0.83 25.85 22.36
CA ASN A 211 -2.01 26.69 22.14
C ASN A 211 -3.23 25.90 21.64
N GLY A 212 -3.23 24.58 21.76
CA GLY A 212 -4.31 23.70 21.29
C GLY A 212 -3.88 22.77 20.16
N LEU A 213 -4.85 22.26 19.40
CA LEU A 213 -4.58 21.39 18.27
C LEU A 213 -4.20 22.22 17.05
N VAL A 214 -3.20 21.76 16.29
CA VAL A 214 -2.84 22.35 14.99
C VAL A 214 -3.10 21.37 13.86
N HIS A 215 -3.55 21.89 12.72
CA HIS A 215 -3.85 21.08 11.55
C HIS A 215 -2.62 20.36 10.99
N ARG A 216 -2.88 19.20 10.38
CA ARG A 216 -1.94 18.51 9.50
C ARG A 216 -2.20 18.98 8.07
N THR A 217 -1.58 20.09 7.69
CA THR A 217 -1.80 20.72 6.39
C THR A 217 -0.98 20.07 5.27
N ARG A 218 -1.58 19.89 4.09
CA ARG A 218 -0.89 19.50 2.84
C ARG A 218 -1.27 20.39 1.67
N ILE A 219 -0.54 20.27 0.57
CA ILE A 219 -0.80 20.98 -0.68
C ILE A 219 -1.31 19.97 -1.71
N VAL A 220 -2.33 20.35 -2.46
CA VAL A 220 -2.86 19.62 -3.62
C VAL A 220 -2.90 20.56 -4.83
N GLU A 221 -2.63 20.01 -6.01
CA GLU A 221 -2.54 20.79 -7.25
C GLU A 221 -3.60 20.31 -8.25
N PHE A 222 -4.29 21.28 -8.86
CA PHE A 222 -5.31 21.08 -9.88
C PHE A 222 -4.90 21.91 -11.10
N GLU A 223 -3.96 21.39 -11.89
CA GLU A 223 -3.29 22.13 -12.97
C GLU A 223 -4.25 22.69 -14.04
N ASP A 224 -5.41 22.04 -14.20
CA ASP A 224 -6.44 22.39 -15.16
C ASP A 224 -7.53 23.33 -14.59
N GLU A 225 -7.44 23.73 -13.31
CA GLU A 225 -8.45 24.56 -12.66
C GLU A 225 -8.13 26.05 -12.72
N GLU A 226 -9.07 26.84 -13.24
CA GLU A 226 -8.94 28.29 -13.43
C GLU A 226 -9.92 29.11 -12.57
N ASP A 227 -10.89 28.47 -11.90
CA ASP A 227 -11.88 29.13 -11.04
C ASP A 227 -11.56 28.91 -9.54
N PRO A 228 -11.33 29.98 -8.75
CA PRO A 228 -11.11 29.90 -7.31
C PRO A 228 -12.23 29.20 -6.51
N GLU A 229 -13.49 29.36 -6.88
CA GLU A 229 -14.64 28.74 -6.21
C GLU A 229 -14.62 27.22 -6.43
N VAL A 230 -14.43 26.80 -7.69
CA VAL A 230 -14.32 25.38 -8.05
C VAL A 230 -13.07 24.76 -7.44
N LEU A 231 -11.96 25.49 -7.40
CA LEU A 231 -10.72 25.06 -6.75
C LEU A 231 -10.94 24.78 -5.25
N LEU A 232 -11.65 25.67 -4.55
CA LEU A 232 -11.96 25.49 -3.13
C LEU A 232 -12.84 24.25 -2.91
N GLN A 233 -13.88 24.09 -3.72
CA GLN A 233 -14.77 22.93 -3.68
C GLN A 233 -14.00 21.61 -3.90
N LYS A 234 -13.19 21.51 -4.96
CA LYS A 234 -12.35 20.34 -5.25
C LYS A 234 -11.35 20.04 -4.13
N THR A 235 -10.79 21.09 -3.53
CA THR A 235 -9.87 20.96 -2.39
C THR A 235 -10.59 20.39 -1.17
N TRP A 236 -11.80 20.84 -0.87
CA TRP A 236 -12.62 20.29 0.21
C TRP A 236 -12.98 18.83 -0.04
N GLU A 237 -13.45 18.49 -1.23
CA GLU A 237 -13.78 17.11 -1.61
C GLU A 237 -12.56 16.18 -1.45
N THR A 238 -11.38 16.65 -1.83
CA THR A 238 -10.12 15.92 -1.64
C THR A 238 -9.78 15.74 -0.15
N LEU A 239 -10.02 16.76 0.67
CA LEU A 239 -9.82 16.67 2.13
C LEU A 239 -10.75 15.61 2.75
N GLN A 240 -12.00 15.49 2.28
CA GLN A 240 -12.94 14.49 2.79
C GLN A 240 -12.47 13.05 2.56
N VAL A 241 -11.59 12.83 1.57
CA VAL A 241 -10.92 11.54 1.34
C VAL A 241 -9.67 11.41 2.21
N LEU A 242 -8.83 12.45 2.25
CA LEU A 242 -7.52 12.43 2.94
C LEU A 242 -7.60 12.60 4.47
N LYS A 243 -8.77 12.94 5.02
CA LYS A 243 -8.98 13.09 6.47
C LYS A 243 -9.01 11.78 7.26
N PHE A 244 -8.99 10.65 6.56
CA PHE A 244 -8.94 9.33 7.17
C PHE A 244 -7.58 8.67 6.92
N PRO A 245 -7.07 7.85 7.87
CA PRO A 245 -5.89 7.04 7.60
C PRO A 245 -6.19 6.05 6.48
N ALA A 246 -5.20 5.78 5.62
CA ALA A 246 -5.31 4.75 4.62
C ALA A 246 -5.20 3.38 5.29
N ILE A 247 -6.25 2.56 5.20
CA ILE A 247 -6.30 1.23 5.80
C ILE A 247 -6.29 0.18 4.69
N SER A 248 -5.36 -0.77 4.77
CA SER A 248 -5.29 -1.92 3.87
C SER A 248 -5.27 -3.24 4.64
N TYR A 249 -5.80 -4.28 4.02
CA TYR A 249 -5.86 -5.63 4.58
C TYR A 249 -5.19 -6.61 3.62
N GLU A 250 -4.08 -7.19 4.06
CA GLU A 250 -3.42 -8.26 3.33
C GLU A 250 -3.89 -9.59 3.92
N LEU A 251 -4.46 -10.45 3.08
CA LEU A 251 -4.90 -11.79 3.46
C LEU A 251 -4.05 -12.85 2.76
N GLU A 252 -3.56 -13.80 3.54
CA GLU A 252 -3.17 -15.09 2.98
C GLU A 252 -4.38 -16.01 3.09
N VAL A 253 -4.85 -16.51 1.94
CA VAL A 253 -6.06 -17.32 1.86
C VAL A 253 -5.76 -18.66 1.21
N ILE A 254 -6.68 -19.60 1.36
CA ILE A 254 -6.66 -20.82 0.57
C ILE A 254 -7.54 -20.56 -0.66
N ASP A 255 -6.97 -20.72 -1.86
CA ASP A 255 -7.77 -20.69 -3.08
C ASP A 255 -8.62 -21.97 -3.19
N LEU A 256 -9.86 -21.86 -2.73
CA LEU A 256 -10.81 -22.95 -2.72
C LEU A 256 -11.39 -23.27 -4.10
N GLU A 257 -11.20 -22.42 -5.13
CA GLU A 257 -11.70 -22.70 -6.48
C GLU A 257 -11.10 -24.00 -7.04
N SER A 258 -9.85 -24.27 -6.70
CA SER A 258 -9.13 -25.48 -7.08
C SER A 258 -9.71 -26.77 -6.45
N VAL A 259 -10.53 -26.66 -5.41
CA VAL A 259 -11.15 -27.79 -4.73
C VAL A 259 -12.45 -28.16 -5.43
N LYS A 260 -12.56 -29.41 -5.88
CA LYS A 260 -13.76 -29.93 -6.56
C LYS A 260 -15.02 -29.67 -5.72
N GLY A 261 -16.04 -29.07 -6.34
CA GLY A 261 -17.30 -28.68 -5.68
C GLY A 261 -17.29 -27.30 -5.01
N HIS A 262 -16.15 -26.60 -5.03
CA HIS A 262 -15.97 -25.24 -4.52
C HIS A 262 -15.69 -24.21 -5.63
N GLU A 263 -16.10 -24.50 -6.87
CA GLU A 263 -15.92 -23.60 -8.01
C GLU A 263 -16.62 -22.24 -7.79
N HIS A 264 -17.65 -22.21 -6.94
CA HIS A 264 -18.36 -21.01 -6.51
C HIS A 264 -17.55 -20.10 -5.56
N GLU A 265 -16.43 -20.58 -5.02
CA GLU A 265 -15.52 -19.80 -4.17
C GLU A 265 -14.50 -18.98 -4.99
N ALA A 266 -14.54 -19.09 -6.32
CA ALA A 266 -13.70 -18.37 -7.26
C ALA A 266 -13.72 -16.86 -7.07
N VAL A 267 -12.53 -16.26 -7.14
CA VAL A 267 -12.31 -14.82 -7.00
C VAL A 267 -11.38 -14.31 -8.09
N ARG A 268 -11.60 -13.09 -8.55
CA ARG A 268 -10.80 -12.40 -9.56
C ARG A 268 -10.38 -11.02 -9.10
N LEU A 269 -9.35 -10.48 -9.75
CA LEU A 269 -8.94 -9.09 -9.55
C LEU A 269 -10.13 -8.14 -9.80
N GLY A 270 -10.36 -7.23 -8.86
CA GLY A 270 -11.47 -6.27 -8.87
C GLY A 270 -12.77 -6.77 -8.22
N ASP A 271 -12.92 -8.07 -7.93
CA ASP A 271 -14.10 -8.61 -7.24
C ASP A 271 -14.30 -7.95 -5.88
N THR A 272 -15.57 -7.76 -5.50
CA THR A 272 -15.94 -7.29 -4.16
C THR A 272 -16.21 -8.49 -3.27
N VAL A 273 -15.53 -8.57 -2.13
CA VAL A 273 -15.59 -9.67 -1.18
C VAL A 273 -15.72 -9.16 0.25
N THR A 274 -16.33 -9.95 1.13
CA THR A 274 -16.45 -9.61 2.56
C THR A 274 -15.35 -10.29 3.36
N CYS A 275 -14.62 -9.53 4.18
CA CYS A 275 -13.70 -10.05 5.18
C CYS A 275 -14.35 -10.07 6.56
N ILE A 276 -14.30 -11.22 7.24
CA ILE A 276 -14.81 -11.39 8.59
C ILE A 276 -13.73 -11.99 9.48
N ASP A 277 -13.23 -11.20 10.43
CA ASP A 277 -12.38 -11.67 11.51
C ASP A 277 -12.92 -11.19 12.87
N LYS A 278 -13.51 -12.14 13.61
CA LYS A 278 -14.09 -11.91 14.93
C LYS A 278 -13.05 -11.79 16.05
N LYS A 279 -11.78 -12.08 15.78
CA LYS A 279 -10.70 -11.97 16.78
C LYS A 279 -10.16 -10.55 16.90
N PHE A 280 -10.31 -9.70 15.89
CA PHE A 280 -10.02 -8.27 16.02
C PHE A 280 -10.96 -7.62 17.06
N LYS A 281 -10.46 -6.57 17.72
CA LYS A 281 -11.25 -5.70 18.60
C LYS A 281 -11.11 -4.24 18.12
N PRO A 282 -12.18 -3.60 17.62
CA PRO A 282 -13.50 -4.18 17.30
C PRO A 282 -13.42 -5.27 16.22
N GLU A 283 -14.45 -6.12 16.12
CA GLU A 283 -14.52 -7.18 15.09
C GLU A 283 -14.29 -6.59 13.70
N LEU A 284 -13.52 -7.30 12.87
CA LEU A 284 -13.31 -6.92 11.49
C LEU A 284 -14.47 -7.46 10.64
N ARG A 285 -15.29 -6.57 10.11
CA ARG A 285 -16.33 -6.88 9.13
C ARG A 285 -16.32 -5.79 8.08
N LEU A 286 -15.75 -6.08 6.92
CA LEU A 286 -15.68 -5.09 5.84
C LEU A 286 -15.88 -5.75 4.50
N ASP A 287 -16.50 -5.01 3.59
CA ASP A 287 -16.47 -5.31 2.17
C ASP A 287 -15.28 -4.58 1.56
N ALA A 288 -14.45 -5.29 0.81
CA ALA A 288 -13.30 -4.75 0.12
C ALA A 288 -13.20 -5.32 -1.29
N ARG A 289 -12.39 -4.66 -2.11
CA ARG A 289 -12.05 -5.16 -3.43
C ARG A 289 -10.71 -5.85 -3.42
N ILE A 290 -10.61 -6.90 -4.22
CA ILE A 290 -9.33 -7.57 -4.50
C ILE A 290 -8.52 -6.64 -5.38
N VAL A 291 -7.41 -6.13 -4.85
CA VAL A 291 -6.51 -5.19 -5.54
C VAL A 291 -5.25 -5.89 -6.05
N GLU A 292 -4.92 -7.06 -5.49
CA GLU A 292 -3.80 -7.87 -5.94
C GLU A 292 -4.08 -9.35 -5.67
N LEU A 293 -3.58 -10.19 -6.57
CA LEU A 293 -3.73 -11.62 -6.50
C LEU A 293 -2.42 -12.29 -6.96
N GLU A 294 -1.77 -13.00 -6.04
CA GLU A 294 -0.56 -13.80 -6.29
C GLU A 294 -0.96 -15.28 -6.29
N HIS A 295 -1.00 -15.91 -7.47
CA HIS A 295 -1.30 -17.33 -7.61
C HIS A 295 -0.03 -18.18 -7.52
N ASP A 296 0.00 -19.16 -6.63
CA ASP A 296 0.95 -20.27 -6.69
C ASP A 296 0.32 -21.40 -7.53
N LEU A 297 0.81 -21.57 -8.76
CA LEU A 297 0.28 -22.54 -9.72
C LEU A 297 0.56 -24.00 -9.33
N LEU A 298 1.53 -24.24 -8.44
CA LEU A 298 1.89 -25.59 -7.99
C LEU A 298 1.18 -25.93 -6.68
N ASN A 299 1.04 -24.95 -5.78
CA ASN A 299 0.41 -25.11 -4.47
C ASN A 299 -0.68 -24.04 -4.27
N PRO A 300 -1.91 -24.26 -4.77
CA PRO A 300 -2.99 -23.28 -4.70
C PRO A 300 -3.29 -22.74 -3.28
N GLU A 301 -2.96 -23.50 -2.24
CA GLU A 301 -3.06 -23.08 -0.85
C GLU A 301 -2.14 -21.92 -0.46
N ASN A 302 -1.11 -21.60 -1.26
CA ASN A 302 -0.20 -20.48 -1.04
C ASN A 302 -0.64 -19.19 -1.74
N THR A 303 -1.82 -19.19 -2.38
CA THR A 303 -2.37 -18.01 -3.04
C THR A 303 -2.56 -16.86 -2.05
N LYS A 304 -2.06 -15.68 -2.39
CA LYS A 304 -2.21 -14.47 -1.57
C LYS A 304 -3.17 -13.51 -2.22
N ILE A 305 -4.02 -12.91 -1.40
CA ILE A 305 -5.01 -11.92 -1.85
C ILE A 305 -4.82 -10.66 -1.02
N ILE A 306 -4.51 -9.56 -1.70
CA ILE A 306 -4.47 -8.26 -1.06
C ILE A 306 -5.81 -7.58 -1.31
N MET A 307 -6.45 -7.17 -0.22
CA MET A 307 -7.72 -6.49 -0.25
C MET A 307 -7.57 -5.07 0.28
N GLY A 308 -8.00 -4.11 -0.52
CA GLY A 308 -7.95 -2.71 -0.17
C GLY A 308 -9.34 -2.14 0.00
N ASN A 309 -9.49 -1.20 0.93
CA ASN A 309 -10.47 -0.11 0.78
C ASN A 309 -9.89 1.05 -0.04
N VAL A 310 -8.84 0.80 -0.83
CA VAL A 310 -7.92 1.85 -1.23
C VAL A 310 -8.45 2.56 -2.47
N GLN A 311 -9.15 3.69 -2.27
CA GLN A 311 -8.87 4.85 -3.11
C GLN A 311 -7.50 5.40 -2.70
N ASN A 312 -6.48 5.05 -3.48
CA ASN A 312 -5.29 5.87 -3.64
C ASN A 312 -4.88 5.68 -5.09
N ALA A 313 -5.38 6.56 -5.95
CA ALA A 313 -4.95 6.77 -7.33
C ALA A 313 -3.53 7.35 -7.42
N PHE A 314 -2.64 7.08 -6.45
CA PHE A 314 -1.26 7.57 -6.47
C PHE A 314 -0.37 6.56 -5.77
N LYS A 315 0.13 5.57 -6.53
CA LYS A 315 1.37 4.82 -6.22
C LYS A 315 1.84 3.85 -7.33
N ASP A 316 1.40 4.03 -8.58
CA ASP A 316 1.92 3.20 -9.69
C ASP A 316 3.32 3.64 -10.17
N ALA A 317 3.76 4.87 -9.87
CA ALA A 317 5.13 5.31 -10.12
C ALA A 317 6.16 4.75 -9.11
N GLU A 318 5.74 4.39 -7.89
CA GLU A 318 6.66 3.97 -6.82
C GLU A 318 6.86 2.44 -6.77
N ARG A 319 5.89 1.66 -7.27
CA ARG A 319 6.02 0.18 -7.34
C ARG A 319 7.05 -0.27 -8.37
N ASN A 320 7.27 0.48 -9.45
CA ASN A 320 8.32 0.17 -10.41
C ASN A 320 9.72 0.44 -9.83
N TYR A 321 9.87 1.46 -8.98
CA TYR A 321 11.16 1.80 -8.34
C TYR A 321 11.54 0.82 -7.23
N ASP A 322 10.55 0.28 -6.50
CA ASP A 322 10.78 -0.69 -5.41
C ASP A 322 11.02 -2.11 -5.91
N THR A 323 10.49 -2.46 -7.10
CA THR A 323 10.67 -3.81 -7.68
C THR A 323 12.10 -4.00 -8.21
N GLU A 324 12.72 -2.96 -8.76
CA GLU A 324 14.13 -2.97 -9.17
C GLU A 324 15.10 -3.09 -7.98
N ARG A 325 14.79 -2.43 -6.84
CA ARG A 325 15.61 -2.57 -5.61
C ARG A 325 15.46 -3.95 -4.96
N ARG A 326 14.27 -4.55 -5.01
CA ARG A 326 14.05 -5.92 -4.49
C ARG A 326 14.74 -7.00 -5.31
N GLN A 327 15.01 -6.75 -6.59
CA GLN A 327 15.77 -7.66 -7.44
C GLN A 327 17.30 -7.51 -7.28
N GLN A 328 17.81 -6.31 -7.01
CA GLN A 328 19.25 -6.11 -6.79
C GLN A 328 19.76 -6.48 -5.38
N ASP A 329 18.89 -6.54 -4.37
CA ASP A 329 19.31 -6.79 -2.98
C ASP A 329 19.05 -8.24 -2.54
N ARG A 330 19.77 -9.18 -3.17
CA ARG A 330 19.82 -10.60 -2.76
C ARG A 330 21.01 -10.95 -1.87
N THR A 331 21.49 -9.97 -1.12
CA THR A 331 22.23 -10.20 0.13
C THR A 331 21.65 -9.21 1.12
N ILE A 332 20.92 -9.66 2.14
CA ILE A 332 20.47 -8.77 3.21
C ILE A 332 21.64 -8.60 4.19
N PRO A 333 22.40 -7.49 4.21
CA PRO A 333 23.17 -7.14 5.38
C PRO A 333 22.19 -6.73 6.48
N THR A 334 22.06 -7.57 7.49
CA THR A 334 21.21 -7.37 8.67
C THR A 334 21.59 -6.16 9.55
N SER A 335 22.52 -5.31 9.12
CA SER A 335 23.03 -4.16 9.89
C SER A 335 22.06 -2.97 10.00
N TRP A 336 20.98 -2.92 9.21
CA TRP A 336 19.98 -1.83 9.28
C TRP A 336 18.93 -2.05 10.39
N LEU A 337 18.79 -3.30 10.88
CA LEU A 337 17.83 -3.64 11.93
C LEU A 337 18.27 -3.12 13.31
N ASP A 338 19.57 -2.81 13.48
CA ASP A 338 20.11 -2.32 14.75
C ASP A 338 19.69 -0.86 15.05
N GLY A 339 19.59 0.00 14.04
CA GLY A 339 19.27 1.42 14.23
C GLY A 339 17.80 1.71 14.58
N TYR A 340 16.86 0.85 14.14
CA TYR A 340 15.43 1.01 14.44
C TYR A 340 15.06 0.38 15.79
N ILE A 341 15.85 -0.59 16.26
CA ILE A 341 15.75 -1.15 17.61
C ILE A 341 16.15 -0.08 18.64
N ASP A 342 17.21 0.70 18.43
CA ASP A 342 17.68 1.73 19.37
C ASP A 342 16.68 2.88 19.63
N ALA A 343 15.88 3.27 18.63
CA ALA A 343 14.85 4.30 18.79
C ALA A 343 13.66 3.81 19.64
N ILE A 344 13.25 2.56 19.45
CA ILE A 344 12.21 1.90 20.28
C ILE A 344 12.77 1.56 21.67
N GLN A 345 14.07 1.27 21.78
CA GLN A 345 14.73 0.99 23.04
C GLN A 345 14.81 2.23 23.95
N ASN A 346 14.91 3.44 23.38
CA ASN A 346 14.89 4.69 24.14
C ASN A 346 13.49 5.10 24.63
N GLU A 347 12.42 4.69 23.94
CA GLU A 347 11.05 4.89 24.41
C GLU A 347 10.59 3.79 25.40
N ILE A 348 11.28 2.64 25.42
CA ILE A 348 11.11 1.53 26.38
C ILE A 348 12.04 1.64 27.61
N VAL A 349 12.79 2.74 27.78
CA VAL A 349 13.57 2.99 29.02
C VAL A 349 12.68 3.52 30.17
N GLY A 350 11.41 3.83 29.92
CA GLY A 350 10.50 4.40 30.93
C GLY A 350 9.91 3.45 31.99
N GLY A 351 10.05 2.12 31.88
CA GLY A 351 9.67 1.22 32.98
C GLY A 351 9.04 -0.12 32.59
N SER A 352 9.80 -1.05 32.03
CA SER A 352 9.34 -2.43 31.86
C SER A 352 10.47 -3.42 32.13
N GLY A 353 10.12 -4.54 32.78
CA GLY A 353 11.04 -5.55 33.31
C GLY A 353 11.98 -6.20 32.29
N THR A 354 12.98 -6.94 32.80
CA THR A 354 14.03 -7.56 31.99
C THR A 354 13.91 -9.07 31.93
N VAL A 355 14.12 -9.66 30.75
CA VAL A 355 14.33 -11.11 30.57
C VAL A 355 15.81 -11.36 30.33
N ARG A 356 16.41 -12.32 31.04
CA ARG A 356 17.82 -12.69 30.89
C ARG A 356 17.95 -14.20 30.74
N HIS A 357 18.77 -14.62 29.79
CA HIS A 357 19.31 -15.98 29.75
C HIS A 357 20.55 -16.04 30.65
N THR A 358 20.57 -16.98 31.59
CA THR A 358 21.75 -17.34 32.37
C THR A 358 22.16 -18.78 32.02
N ASN A 359 23.36 -19.18 32.45
CA ASN A 359 23.81 -20.58 32.29
C ASN A 359 22.88 -21.58 32.99
N ASP A 360 22.06 -21.09 33.93
CA ASP A 360 21.10 -21.84 34.74
C ASP A 360 19.65 -21.50 34.34
N GLY A 361 19.36 -21.18 33.06
CA GLY A 361 17.99 -21.03 32.54
C GLY A 361 17.54 -19.58 32.26
N ILE A 362 16.23 -19.35 32.27
CA ILE A 362 15.62 -18.04 31.94
C ILE A 362 15.16 -17.35 33.22
N LEU A 363 15.66 -16.13 33.46
CA LEU A 363 15.29 -15.27 34.58
C LEU A 363 14.55 -14.03 34.09
N LEU A 364 13.32 -13.82 34.55
CA LEU A 364 12.52 -12.62 34.31
C LEU A 364 12.48 -11.78 35.59
N LEU A 365 12.68 -10.45 35.46
CA LEU A 365 12.66 -9.47 36.54
C LEU A 365 11.70 -8.33 36.20
N ASP A 366 11.05 -7.74 37.19
CA ASP A 366 10.14 -6.60 37.01
C ASP A 366 10.83 -5.27 36.72
N LYS A 367 12.12 -5.17 37.04
CA LYS A 367 12.99 -4.02 36.76
C LYS A 367 14.37 -4.50 36.32
N ARG A 368 15.18 -3.60 35.79
CA ARG A 368 16.59 -3.90 35.52
C ARG A 368 17.32 -4.24 36.84
N PRO A 369 18.30 -5.15 36.84
CA PRO A 369 19.01 -5.60 38.05
C PRO A 369 19.72 -4.48 38.83
N ASP A 370 20.16 -3.46 38.12
CA ASP A 370 20.77 -2.22 38.62
C ASP A 370 19.73 -1.26 39.25
N ASN A 371 18.44 -1.52 39.05
CA ASN A 371 17.33 -0.71 39.55
C ASN A 371 16.47 -1.46 40.59
N ASN A 372 17.13 -2.25 41.44
CA ASN A 372 16.58 -2.97 42.60
C ASN A 372 15.25 -3.71 42.31
N PRO A 373 15.28 -4.80 41.52
CA PRO A 373 14.09 -5.55 41.15
C PRO A 373 13.40 -6.18 42.37
N SER A 374 12.07 -6.19 42.37
CA SER A 374 11.25 -6.65 43.51
C SER A 374 10.52 -7.97 43.25
N ARG A 375 10.47 -8.43 41.99
CA ARG A 375 9.80 -9.66 41.57
C ARG A 375 10.63 -10.41 40.54
N ALA A 376 10.62 -11.74 40.64
CA ALA A 376 11.37 -12.60 39.72
C ALA A 376 10.64 -13.90 39.37
N ILE A 377 10.86 -14.39 38.15
CA ILE A 377 10.49 -15.74 37.69
C ILE A 377 11.75 -16.42 37.14
N LEU A 378 12.11 -17.59 37.69
CA LEU A 378 13.20 -18.42 37.17
C LEU A 378 12.65 -19.72 36.59
N LEU A 379 13.12 -20.07 35.40
CA LEU A 379 12.80 -21.30 34.67
C LEU A 379 14.11 -22.04 34.37
N ASN A 380 14.35 -23.18 35.01
CA ASN A 380 15.57 -23.99 34.80
C ASN A 380 15.32 -25.49 34.98
N ASN A 381 15.87 -26.35 34.11
CA ASN A 381 16.05 -27.80 34.27
C ASN A 381 14.94 -28.52 35.09
N GLY A 382 13.67 -28.21 34.80
CA GLY A 382 12.49 -28.82 35.44
C GLY A 382 11.90 -28.10 36.65
N ILE A 383 12.43 -26.95 37.05
CA ILE A 383 11.99 -26.12 38.17
C ILE A 383 11.44 -24.78 37.66
N ILE A 384 10.27 -24.40 38.16
CA ILE A 384 9.71 -23.06 38.05
C ILE A 384 9.68 -22.44 39.45
N ALA A 385 10.41 -21.35 39.66
CA ALA A 385 10.47 -20.64 40.94
C ALA A 385 9.95 -19.20 40.79
N LEU A 386 9.11 -18.78 41.73
CA LEU A 386 8.48 -17.45 41.78
C LEU A 386 8.90 -16.75 43.07
N SER A 387 9.36 -15.50 42.98
CA SER A 387 9.67 -14.66 44.15
C SER A 387 8.92 -13.34 44.11
N ASN A 388 8.38 -12.91 45.27
CA ASN A 388 7.67 -11.65 45.45
C ASN A 388 8.26 -10.74 46.55
N LYS A 389 9.50 -10.96 47.00
CA LYS A 389 10.18 -10.11 47.99
C LYS A 389 11.62 -9.77 47.60
N GLU A 390 12.05 -8.58 48.00
CA GLU A 390 13.38 -7.98 47.71
C GLU A 390 14.54 -8.95 47.98
N ILE A 391 15.43 -9.09 47.00
CA ILE A 391 16.64 -9.90 47.12
C ILE A 391 17.67 -9.11 47.95
N LEU A 392 17.74 -9.39 49.25
CA LEU A 392 18.88 -9.02 50.09
C LEU A 392 20.08 -9.89 49.69
N ARG A 393 21.23 -9.25 49.42
CA ARG A 393 22.53 -9.84 49.02
C ARG A 393 22.75 -11.29 49.52
N MET A 394 22.82 -12.25 48.60
CA MET A 394 23.41 -13.57 48.86
C MET A 394 24.84 -13.60 48.31
N THR A 395 25.80 -13.35 49.18
CA THR A 395 27.21 -13.71 48.99
C THR A 395 27.32 -15.23 49.16
N LEU A 396 27.52 -15.98 48.07
CA LEU A 396 27.91 -17.39 48.16
C LEU A 396 29.45 -17.45 48.24
N GLN A 397 29.95 -17.58 49.48
CA GLN A 397 31.31 -18.06 49.72
C GLN A 397 31.39 -19.54 49.35
N LEU A 398 32.19 -19.88 48.36
CA LEU A 398 32.68 -21.25 48.20
C LEU A 398 34.00 -21.36 48.96
N GLN A 399 33.95 -22.00 50.13
CA GLN A 399 35.12 -22.45 50.86
C GLN A 399 35.89 -23.49 50.04
N GLN A 400 37.20 -23.28 49.95
CA GLN A 400 38.17 -24.20 49.38
C GLN A 400 38.18 -25.53 50.12
N GLY A 401 38.23 -26.62 49.36
CA GLY A 401 38.78 -27.90 49.80
C GLY A 401 39.75 -28.39 48.72
N GLY A 402 41.05 -28.34 49.01
CA GLY A 402 42.09 -29.02 48.22
C GLY A 402 41.82 -30.53 48.16
N THR A 403 42.36 -31.28 47.20
CA THR A 403 43.76 -31.71 47.26
C THR A 403 44.21 -32.22 45.88
N SER A 404 45.46 -31.89 45.56
CA SER A 404 46.28 -32.35 44.43
C SER A 404 46.44 -33.89 44.37
N GLN A 405 46.48 -34.49 43.18
CA GLN A 405 47.71 -35.09 42.61
C GLN A 405 47.46 -35.94 41.34
N LYS A 406 48.37 -35.70 40.38
CA LYS A 406 49.05 -36.65 39.46
C LYS A 406 48.31 -37.25 38.25
N GLU A 407 48.83 -36.85 37.08
CA GLU A 407 49.00 -37.71 35.90
C GLU A 407 49.68 -39.03 36.27
N LEU A 408 49.23 -40.13 35.66
CA LEU A 408 50.02 -41.04 34.82
C LEU A 408 49.15 -42.22 34.35
N SER A 409 49.31 -42.53 33.05
CA SER A 409 48.76 -43.62 32.21
C SER A 409 47.26 -43.66 31.93
#